data_AF-A0A7R9VYK4-F1
#
_entry.id   AF-A0A7R9VYK4-F1
#
_cell.length_a   1.000
_cell.length_b   1.000
_cell.length_c   1.000
_cell.angle_alpha   90.00
_cell.angle_beta   90.00
_cell.angle_gamma   90.00
#
_symmetry.space_group_name_H-M   'P 1'
#
loop_
_entity.id
_entity.type
_entity.pdbx_description
1 polymer ?
#
loop_
_entity_poly.entity_id
_entity_poly.type
_entity_poly.pdbx_seq_one_letter_code
_entity_poly.pdbx_strand_id
1 'polypeptide(L)'
;KMGNSGSKAKDSGASAPGASRGPFSSLKNAGGKVKEQVEEEIGRRMMIQREVQMAINISKARDTLQIFGSTWAVYVSGLVAAKAARKPVPPAAIIPVVAGGLLLGNMADMAYGNKLQRVSREAEYILEHERERMVPLKQAPMAKYYSDEEKSAMFDQATPAGLLWPSSLFSRSFAPAKASEQSELSSNNN
;
A
#
# COMPACT_ATOMS: atom_id res chain seq x y z
N LYS A 1 -27.85 76.38 -19.66
CA LYS A 1 -28.81 75.85 -20.66
C LYS A 1 -28.59 74.34 -20.72
N MET A 2 -29.48 73.39 -20.47
CA MET A 2 -30.90 73.22 -20.12
C MET A 2 -30.88 71.88 -19.31
N GLY A 3 -31.63 71.59 -18.24
CA GLY A 3 -33.04 71.85 -17.97
C GLY A 3 -33.93 70.77 -18.60
N ASN A 4 -34.17 69.63 -17.91
CA ASN A 4 -35.40 68.81 -18.00
C ASN A 4 -35.34 67.66 -16.95
N SER A 5 -36.00 67.70 -15.79
CA SER A 5 -37.41 67.43 -15.47
C SER A 5 -37.92 66.01 -15.81
N GLY A 6 -37.96 65.16 -14.76
CA GLY A 6 -39.14 64.43 -14.28
C GLY A 6 -39.72 63.26 -15.09
N SER A 7 -39.70 62.05 -14.50
CA SER A 7 -40.94 61.27 -14.32
C SER A 7 -40.82 60.16 -13.26
N LYS A 8 -41.90 59.99 -12.51
CA LYS A 8 -42.16 59.01 -11.43
C LYS A 8 -42.52 57.62 -11.99
N ALA A 9 -42.03 56.57 -11.35
CA ALA A 9 -42.72 55.28 -11.07
C ALA A 9 -41.83 54.52 -10.08
N LYS A 10 -42.12 54.43 -8.78
CA LYS A 10 -43.08 53.54 -8.12
C LYS A 10 -42.97 52.09 -8.62
N ASP A 11 -41.98 51.38 -8.13
CA ASP A 11 -42.07 49.92 -7.96
C ASP A 11 -41.72 49.54 -6.53
N SER A 12 -42.79 49.29 -5.79
CA SER A 12 -42.83 48.50 -4.57
C SER A 12 -42.56 47.05 -4.93
N GLY A 13 -41.37 46.55 -4.59
CA GLY A 13 -40.96 45.17 -4.85
C GLY A 13 -40.08 44.65 -3.73
N ALA A 14 -40.72 44.36 -2.59
CA ALA A 14 -40.30 43.41 -1.56
C ALA A 14 -38.78 43.30 -1.29
N SER A 15 -38.31 44.08 -0.32
CA SER A 15 -37.24 43.65 0.57
C SER A 15 -37.63 42.28 1.15
N ALA A 16 -37.02 41.20 0.68
CA ALA A 16 -37.15 39.89 1.31
C ALA A 16 -36.53 39.96 2.71
N PRO A 17 -37.31 39.92 3.79
CA PRO A 17 -36.78 39.90 5.14
C PRO A 17 -36.57 38.46 5.56
N GLY A 18 -35.35 38.13 5.98
CA GLY A 18 -35.11 36.99 6.86
C GLY A 18 -35.46 35.62 6.29
N ALA A 19 -34.56 35.05 5.48
CA ALA A 19 -34.37 33.61 5.54
C ALA A 19 -33.86 33.31 6.96
N SER A 20 -34.77 32.88 7.83
CA SER A 20 -34.46 32.44 9.17
C SER A 20 -33.38 31.35 9.08
N ARG A 21 -32.15 31.71 9.43
CA ARG A 21 -31.09 30.74 9.73
C ARG A 21 -31.54 29.98 10.96
N GLY A 22 -32.39 28.97 10.75
CA GLY A 22 -32.90 28.14 11.82
C GLY A 22 -31.72 27.52 12.59
N PRO A 23 -31.90 27.20 13.88
CA PRO A 23 -30.85 26.65 14.73
C PRO A 23 -30.17 25.39 14.14
N PHE A 24 -30.87 24.69 13.25
CA PHE A 24 -30.35 23.56 12.47
C PHE A 24 -29.21 23.90 11.49
N SER A 25 -29.15 25.13 10.95
CA SER A 25 -28.07 25.55 10.03
C SER A 25 -26.74 25.78 10.77
N SER A 26 -26.81 26.32 11.99
CA SER A 26 -25.65 26.51 12.86
C SER A 26 -25.07 25.18 13.35
N LEU A 27 -25.95 24.23 13.71
CA LEU A 27 -25.56 22.86 14.09
C LEU A 27 -24.90 22.09 12.94
N LYS A 28 -25.40 22.24 11.70
CA LYS A 28 -24.80 21.60 10.53
C LYS A 28 -23.41 22.16 10.22
N ASN A 29 -23.22 23.48 10.38
CA ASN A 29 -21.92 24.13 10.24
C ASN A 29 -20.96 23.78 11.38
N ALA A 30 -21.45 23.62 12.62
CA ALA A 30 -20.64 23.17 13.75
C ALA A 30 -20.20 21.70 13.58
N GLY A 31 -21.10 20.81 13.14
CA GLY A 31 -20.78 19.42 12.84
C GLY A 31 -19.79 19.26 11.68
N GLY A 32 -19.87 20.12 10.66
CA GLY A 32 -18.89 20.17 9.57
C GLY A 32 -17.49 20.56 10.06
N LYS A 33 -17.38 21.62 10.87
CA LYS A 33 -16.11 22.06 11.47
C LYS A 33 -15.47 21.00 12.36
N VAL A 34 -16.26 20.27 13.14
CA VAL A 34 -15.75 19.18 14.00
C VAL A 34 -15.26 18.00 13.16
N LYS A 35 -15.97 17.63 12.09
CA LYS A 35 -15.52 16.57 11.18
C LYS A 35 -14.21 16.94 10.48
N GLU A 36 -14.09 18.18 10.00
CA GLU A 36 -12.89 18.67 9.33
C GLU A 36 -11.69 18.71 10.28
N GLN A 37 -11.88 19.16 11.53
CA GLN A 37 -10.83 19.11 12.56
C GLN A 37 -10.39 17.69 12.88
N VAL A 38 -11.33 16.74 12.96
CA VAL A 38 -11.03 15.32 13.20
C VAL A 38 -10.30 14.70 12.01
N GLU A 39 -10.70 15.02 10.78
CA GLU A 39 -10.06 14.51 9.56
C GLU A 39 -8.64 15.08 9.38
N GLU A 40 -8.43 16.37 9.65
CA GLU A 40 -7.10 16.98 9.68
C GLU A 40 -6.22 16.33 10.76
N GLU A 41 -6.77 16.11 11.95
CA GLU A 41 -6.03 15.49 13.04
C GLU A 41 -5.67 14.03 12.74
N ILE A 42 -6.58 13.26 12.13
CA ILE A 42 -6.33 11.89 11.67
C ILE A 42 -5.25 11.90 10.58
N GLY A 43 -5.35 12.79 9.59
CA GLY A 43 -4.34 12.96 8.54
C GLY A 43 -2.96 13.26 9.10
N ARG A 44 -2.88 14.21 10.05
CA ARG A 44 -1.63 14.56 10.74
C ARG A 44 -1.06 13.38 11.52
N ARG A 45 -1.90 12.64 12.25
CA ARG A 45 -1.49 11.44 12.99
C ARG A 45 -0.96 10.34 12.06
N MET A 46 -1.59 10.13 10.91
CA MET A 46 -1.14 9.14 9.92
C MET A 46 0.23 9.50 9.32
N MET A 47 0.47 10.78 9.01
CA MET A 47 1.77 11.24 8.51
C MET A 47 2.88 11.02 9.54
N ILE A 48 2.63 11.42 10.79
CA ILE A 48 3.60 11.22 11.88
C ILE A 48 3.87 9.72 12.11
N GLN A 49 2.85 8.87 12.08
CA GLN A 49 3.03 7.42 12.21
C GLN A 49 3.90 6.85 11.07
N ARG A 50 3.73 7.34 9.84
CA ARG A 50 4.55 6.92 8.69
C ARG A 50 6.02 7.32 8.89
N GLU A 51 6.28 8.55 9.32
CA GLU A 51 7.64 9.03 9.61
C GLU A 51 8.29 8.23 10.75
N VAL A 52 7.55 8.01 11.83
CA VAL A 52 8.01 7.20 12.97
C VAL A 52 8.31 5.77 12.53
N GLN A 53 7.44 5.16 11.71
CA GLN A 53 7.66 3.80 11.21
C GLN A 53 8.89 3.72 10.31
N MET A 54 9.16 4.73 9.48
CA MET A 54 10.40 4.82 8.70
C MET A 54 11.62 4.92 9.61
N ALA A 55 11.57 5.77 10.64
CA ALA A 55 12.65 5.91 11.61
C ALA A 55 12.93 4.60 12.38
N ILE A 56 11.88 3.90 12.82
CA ILE A 56 12.00 2.59 13.47
C ILE A 56 12.64 1.57 12.53
N ASN A 57 12.25 1.56 11.25
CA ASN A 57 12.82 0.63 10.27
C ASN A 57 14.33 0.87 10.05
N ILE A 58 14.76 2.13 9.98
CA ILE A 58 16.19 2.49 9.89
C ILE A 58 16.93 2.07 11.16
N SER A 59 16.35 2.35 12.33
CA SER A 59 16.95 1.98 13.61
C SER A 59 17.14 0.46 13.73
N LYS A 60 16.09 -0.32 13.40
CA LYS A 60 16.15 -1.78 13.37
C LYS A 60 17.21 -2.30 12.41
N ALA A 61 17.35 -1.71 11.23
CA ALA A 61 18.37 -2.10 10.26
C ALA A 61 19.79 -1.90 10.83
N ARG A 62 20.05 -0.78 11.53
CA ARG A 62 21.34 -0.50 12.17
C ARG A 62 21.65 -1.47 13.31
N ASP A 63 20.68 -1.70 14.19
CA ASP A 63 20.84 -2.63 15.32
C ASP A 63 21.08 -4.07 14.83
N THR A 64 20.30 -4.51 13.83
CA THR A 64 20.47 -5.84 13.22
C THR A 64 21.84 -5.98 12.57
N LEU A 65 22.33 -4.94 11.87
CA LEU A 65 23.67 -4.94 11.29
C LEU A 65 24.77 -5.12 12.36
N GLN A 66 24.63 -4.45 13.51
CA GLN A 66 25.62 -4.57 14.59
C GLN A 66 25.62 -5.97 15.20
N ILE A 67 24.44 -6.54 15.48
CA ILE A 67 24.31 -7.87 16.08
C ILE A 67 24.76 -8.96 15.10
N PHE A 68 24.28 -8.91 13.85
CA PHE A 68 24.64 -9.90 12.84
C PHE A 68 26.11 -9.75 12.43
N GLY A 69 26.57 -8.52 12.22
CA GLY A 69 27.95 -8.23 11.82
C GLY A 69 28.96 -8.68 12.86
N SER A 70 28.70 -8.45 14.15
CA SER A 70 29.57 -8.93 15.23
C SER A 70 29.60 -10.47 15.28
N THR A 71 28.45 -11.13 15.22
CA THR A 71 28.36 -12.60 15.24
C THR A 71 29.03 -13.24 14.02
N TRP A 72 28.82 -12.65 12.84
CA TRP A 72 29.45 -13.10 11.60
C TRP A 72 30.98 -12.88 11.63
N ALA A 73 31.45 -11.76 12.17
CA ALA A 73 32.87 -11.51 12.35
C ALA A 73 33.51 -12.51 13.32
N VAL A 74 32.84 -12.85 14.43
CA VAL A 74 33.28 -13.92 15.36
C VAL A 74 33.32 -15.27 14.64
N TYR A 75 32.32 -15.59 13.81
CA TYR A 75 32.30 -16.82 13.03
C TYR A 75 33.48 -16.90 12.04
N VAL A 76 33.69 -15.85 11.24
CA VAL A 76 34.77 -15.80 10.23
C VAL A 76 36.13 -15.84 10.91
N SER A 77 36.34 -15.05 11.97
CA SER A 77 37.60 -15.08 12.74
C SER A 77 37.85 -16.46 13.36
N GLY A 78 36.82 -17.15 13.86
CA GLY A 78 36.90 -18.52 14.34
C GLY A 78 37.35 -19.51 13.27
N LEU A 79 36.81 -19.40 12.04
CA LEU A 79 37.25 -20.22 10.90
C LEU A 79 38.70 -19.94 10.50
N VAL A 80 39.10 -18.66 10.45
CA VAL A 80 40.46 -18.24 10.14
C VAL A 80 41.45 -18.78 11.19
N ALA A 81 41.11 -18.64 12.48
CA ALA A 81 41.92 -19.17 13.58
C ALA A 81 42.03 -20.70 13.54
N ALA A 82 40.92 -21.40 13.26
CA ALA A 82 40.94 -22.86 13.11
C ALA A 82 41.84 -23.31 11.95
N LYS A 83 41.80 -22.60 10.82
CA LYS A 83 42.66 -22.87 9.67
C LYS A 83 44.13 -22.57 9.98
N ALA A 84 44.42 -21.46 10.66
CA ALA A 84 45.77 -21.10 11.10
C ALA A 84 46.35 -22.14 12.09
N ALA A 85 45.51 -22.69 12.96
CA ALA A 85 45.85 -23.78 13.88
C ALA A 85 45.92 -25.17 13.20
N ARG A 86 45.90 -25.23 11.86
CA ARG A 86 45.92 -26.46 11.04
C ARG A 86 44.81 -27.47 11.36
N LYS A 87 43.67 -27.02 11.91
CA LYS A 87 42.51 -27.89 12.12
C LYS A 87 41.80 -28.13 10.77
N PRO A 88 41.22 -29.33 10.56
CA PRO A 88 40.44 -29.60 9.36
C PRO A 88 39.19 -28.71 9.36
N VAL A 89 39.06 -27.84 8.36
CA VAL A 89 37.87 -27.02 8.13
C VAL A 89 37.11 -27.63 6.96
N PRO A 90 35.84 -28.03 7.14
CA PRO A 90 35.07 -28.62 6.05
C PRO A 90 34.83 -27.58 4.94
N PRO A 91 34.91 -27.94 3.65
CA PRO A 91 34.64 -27.02 2.54
C PRO A 91 33.25 -26.38 2.61
N ALA A 92 32.27 -27.08 3.18
CA ALA A 92 30.91 -26.58 3.38
C ALA A 92 30.83 -25.36 4.34
N ALA A 93 31.83 -25.14 5.19
CA ALA A 93 31.88 -23.97 6.08
C ALA A 93 32.05 -22.64 5.32
N ILE A 94 32.40 -22.67 4.04
CA ILE A 94 32.50 -21.47 3.18
C ILE A 94 31.11 -20.93 2.82
N ILE A 95 30.09 -21.80 2.74
CA ILE A 95 28.72 -21.43 2.35
C ILE A 95 28.16 -20.29 3.23
N PRO A 96 28.15 -20.41 4.58
CA PRO A 96 27.68 -19.32 5.45
C PRO A 96 28.57 -18.08 5.42
N VAL A 97 29.84 -18.18 5.03
CA VAL A 97 30.71 -17.00 4.85
C VAL A 97 30.24 -16.20 3.64
N VAL A 98 30.01 -16.86 2.50
CA VAL A 98 29.55 -16.20 1.27
C VAL A 98 28.12 -15.68 1.42
N ALA A 99 27.20 -16.55 1.84
CA ALA A 99 25.80 -16.16 2.04
C ALA A 99 25.65 -15.08 3.12
N GLY A 100 26.40 -15.22 4.23
CA GLY A 100 26.43 -14.24 5.31
C GLY A 100 27.03 -12.91 4.87
N GLY A 101 28.09 -12.92 4.06
CA GLY A 101 28.69 -11.69 3.51
C GLY A 101 27.74 -10.94 2.57
N LEU A 102 27.03 -11.65 1.70
CA LEU A 102 26.00 -11.04 0.84
C LEU A 102 24.85 -10.44 1.66
N LEU A 103 24.39 -11.17 2.69
CA LEU A 103 23.36 -10.69 3.59
C LEU A 103 23.82 -9.46 4.37
N LEU A 104 25.06 -9.48 4.88
CA LEU A 104 25.67 -8.36 5.60
C LEU A 104 25.77 -7.11 4.72
N GLY A 105 26.18 -7.27 3.45
CA GLY A 105 26.20 -6.18 2.47
C GLY A 105 24.82 -5.58 2.24
N ASN A 106 23.78 -6.43 2.14
CA ASN A 106 22.39 -5.96 2.01
C ASN A 106 21.92 -5.20 3.27
N MET A 107 22.25 -5.70 4.46
CA MET A 107 21.94 -5.04 5.73
C MET A 107 22.66 -3.69 5.86
N ALA A 108 23.92 -3.61 5.40
CA ALA A 108 24.69 -2.37 5.40
C ALA A 108 24.07 -1.32 4.46
N ASP A 109 23.64 -1.72 3.27
CA ASP A 109 22.93 -0.84 2.33
C ASP A 109 21.56 -0.40 2.87
N MET A 110 20.88 -1.23 3.66
CA MET A 110 19.65 -0.84 4.37
C MET A 110 19.90 0.15 5.52
N ALA A 111 21.02 0.01 6.25
CA ALA A 111 21.32 0.79 7.45
C ALA A 111 21.91 2.18 7.16
N TYR A 112 22.73 2.28 6.10
CA TYR A 112 23.47 3.49 5.74
C TYR A 112 23.33 3.90 4.28
N GLY A 113 22.87 3.00 3.41
CA GLY A 113 22.71 3.26 1.98
C GLY A 113 21.36 3.87 1.63
N ASN A 114 21.08 3.94 0.32
CA ASN A 114 19.85 4.52 -0.21
C ASN A 114 18.74 3.48 -0.43
N LYS A 115 18.95 2.21 -0.04
CA LYS A 115 18.03 1.12 -0.36
C LYS A 115 16.61 1.37 0.13
N LEU A 116 16.46 1.89 1.35
CA LEU A 116 15.16 2.27 1.90
C LEU A 116 14.48 3.36 1.07
N GLN A 117 15.22 4.37 0.61
CA GLN A 117 14.67 5.43 -0.25
C GLN A 117 14.26 4.90 -1.62
N ARG A 118 15.05 4.01 -2.20
CA ARG A 118 14.72 3.36 -3.49
C ARG A 118 13.48 2.50 -3.39
N VAL A 119 13.37 1.67 -2.35
CA VAL A 119 12.18 0.84 -2.12
C VAL A 119 10.94 1.71 -1.90
N SER A 120 11.06 2.82 -1.17
CA SER A 120 9.94 3.76 -1.02
C SER A 120 9.52 4.40 -2.34
N ARG A 121 10.46 4.82 -3.18
CA ARG A 121 10.16 5.36 -4.52
C ARG A 121 9.52 4.34 -5.44
N GLU A 122 10.01 3.10 -5.41
CA GLU A 122 9.42 2.00 -6.19
C GLU A 122 7.98 1.73 -5.71
N ALA A 123 7.73 1.76 -4.41
CA ALA A 123 6.39 1.61 -3.86
C ALA A 123 5.44 2.74 -4.30
N GLU A 124 5.93 3.99 -4.36
CA GLU A 124 5.18 5.14 -4.88
C GLU A 124 4.86 4.95 -6.37
N TYR A 125 5.85 4.54 -7.17
CA TYR A 125 5.65 4.25 -8.59
C TYR A 125 4.58 3.17 -8.81
N ILE A 126 4.60 2.07 -8.06
CA ILE A 126 3.60 0.99 -8.16
C ILE A 126 2.20 1.49 -7.76
N LEU A 127 2.09 2.33 -6.72
CA LEU A 127 0.81 2.90 -6.28
C LEU A 127 0.19 3.81 -7.35
N GLU A 128 1.02 4.55 -8.09
CA GLU A 128 0.59 5.49 -9.12
C GLU A 128 0.35 4.83 -10.50
N HIS A 129 1.20 3.87 -10.90
CA HIS A 129 1.24 3.36 -12.27
C HIS A 129 0.87 1.88 -12.41
N GLU A 130 0.95 1.07 -11.34
CA GLU A 130 0.71 -0.39 -11.39
C GLU A 130 -0.38 -0.85 -10.41
N ARG A 131 -1.31 0.04 -10.05
CA ARG A 131 -2.35 -0.25 -9.04
C ARG A 131 -3.22 -1.45 -9.39
N GLU A 132 -3.40 -1.72 -10.68
CA GLU A 132 -4.13 -2.88 -11.24
C GLU A 132 -3.51 -4.23 -10.87
N ARG A 133 -2.19 -4.24 -10.58
CA ARG A 133 -1.46 -5.45 -10.19
C ARG A 133 -1.60 -5.78 -8.69
N MET A 134 -2.13 -4.84 -7.90
CA MET A 134 -2.35 -5.05 -6.48
C MET A 134 -3.59 -5.89 -6.27
N VAL A 135 -3.42 -7.10 -5.72
CA VAL A 135 -4.53 -7.97 -5.35
C VAL A 135 -4.63 -7.98 -3.82
N PRO A 136 -5.50 -7.15 -3.20
CA PRO A 136 -5.74 -7.23 -1.77
C PRO A 136 -6.37 -8.59 -1.44
N LEU A 137 -6.07 -9.21 -0.31
CA LEU A 137 -6.76 -10.44 0.08
C LEU A 137 -8.26 -10.16 0.28
N LYS A 138 -9.17 -11.05 -0.16
CA LYS A 138 -10.62 -10.90 0.06
C LYS A 138 -10.98 -10.74 1.55
N GLN A 139 -10.16 -11.31 2.43
CA GLN A 139 -10.30 -11.23 3.89
C GLN A 139 -9.57 -10.04 4.53
N ALA A 140 -8.86 -9.22 3.75
CA ALA A 140 -8.17 -8.07 4.28
C ALA A 140 -9.19 -7.06 4.83
N PRO A 141 -8.95 -6.43 6.00
CA PRO A 141 -9.79 -5.37 6.54
C PRO A 141 -9.99 -4.20 5.58
N MET A 142 -9.09 -4.06 4.60
CA MET A 142 -9.11 -3.02 3.58
C MET A 142 -10.05 -3.33 2.40
N ALA A 143 -10.45 -4.60 2.22
CA ALA A 143 -11.35 -5.02 1.14
C ALA A 143 -12.69 -4.27 1.17
N LYS A 144 -13.15 -3.86 2.36
CA LYS A 144 -14.40 -3.10 2.55
C LYS A 144 -14.37 -1.69 1.95
N TYR A 145 -13.19 -1.13 1.68
CA TYR A 145 -13.04 0.22 1.15
C TYR A 145 -13.00 0.29 -0.37
N TYR A 146 -12.97 -0.86 -1.05
CA TYR A 146 -13.03 -0.93 -2.51
C TYR A 146 -14.48 -1.05 -2.98
N SER A 147 -14.78 -0.43 -4.12
CA SER A 147 -16.07 -0.61 -4.80
C SER A 147 -16.18 -2.02 -5.38
N ASP A 148 -17.41 -2.51 -5.58
CA ASP A 148 -17.61 -3.89 -6.07
C ASP A 148 -17.09 -4.11 -7.49
N GLU A 149 -16.99 -3.04 -8.28
CA GLU A 149 -16.39 -3.04 -9.62
C GLU A 149 -14.86 -3.09 -9.58
N GLU A 150 -14.20 -2.34 -8.67
CA GLU A 150 -12.76 -2.47 -8.44
C GLU A 150 -12.39 -3.86 -7.89
N LYS A 151 -13.25 -4.44 -7.05
CA LYS A 151 -13.06 -5.80 -6.54
C LYS A 151 -13.07 -6.83 -7.68
N SER A 152 -14.08 -6.83 -8.56
CA SER A 152 -14.14 -7.84 -9.63
C SER A 152 -12.94 -7.74 -10.58
N ALA A 153 -12.51 -6.53 -10.94
CA ALA A 153 -11.32 -6.32 -11.76
C ALA A 153 -10.03 -6.87 -11.11
N MET A 154 -9.86 -6.70 -9.80
CA MET A 154 -8.68 -7.19 -9.05
C MET A 154 -8.74 -8.69 -8.73
N PHE A 155 -9.93 -9.24 -8.51
CA PHE A 155 -10.11 -10.62 -8.04
C PHE A 155 -10.32 -11.66 -9.15
N ASP A 156 -10.88 -11.27 -10.30
CA ASP A 156 -11.25 -12.22 -11.35
C ASP A 156 -10.11 -12.49 -12.35
N GLN A 157 -9.08 -11.63 -12.40
CA GLN A 157 -7.93 -11.81 -13.31
C GLN A 157 -6.76 -12.62 -12.72
N ALA A 158 -6.70 -12.82 -11.40
CA ALA A 158 -5.53 -13.39 -10.75
C ALA A 158 -5.56 -14.93 -10.72
N THR A 159 -4.65 -15.58 -11.47
CA THR A 159 -4.41 -17.02 -11.33
C THR A 159 -3.65 -17.29 -10.02
N PRO A 160 -4.14 -18.18 -9.12
CA PRO A 160 -3.45 -18.46 -7.86
C PRO A 160 -2.04 -19.00 -8.12
N ALA A 161 -1.05 -18.49 -7.38
CA ALA A 161 0.36 -18.82 -7.57
C ALA A 161 0.66 -20.32 -7.54
N GLY A 162 -0.12 -21.09 -6.75
CA GLY A 162 -0.03 -22.55 -6.69
C GLY A 162 -0.40 -23.28 -7.98
N LEU A 163 -0.93 -22.60 -9.01
CA LEU A 163 -1.17 -23.14 -10.36
C LEU A 163 -0.06 -22.78 -11.37
N LEU A 164 0.82 -21.84 -11.03
CA LEU A 164 1.84 -21.32 -11.96
C LEU A 164 3.20 -22.02 -11.80
N TRP A 165 3.53 -22.51 -10.60
CA TRP A 165 4.78 -23.23 -10.32
C TRP A 165 4.66 -24.09 -9.06
N PRO A 166 5.08 -25.39 -9.03
CA PRO A 166 5.54 -26.25 -10.12
C PRO A 166 4.39 -27.11 -10.72
N SER A 167 3.14 -26.79 -10.42
CA SER A 167 1.93 -27.52 -10.84
C SER A 167 1.66 -27.48 -12.36
N SER A 168 2.34 -26.61 -13.11
CA SER A 168 2.44 -26.70 -14.58
C SER A 168 3.20 -27.93 -15.06
N LEU A 169 4.05 -28.53 -14.22
CA LEU A 169 4.77 -29.79 -14.51
C LEU A 169 3.90 -31.04 -14.29
N PHE A 170 2.84 -30.93 -13.48
CA PHE A 170 1.90 -32.02 -13.21
C PHE A 170 0.49 -31.51 -13.45
N SER A 171 0.13 -31.39 -14.74
CA SER A 171 -1.22 -30.99 -15.15
C SER A 171 -2.29 -31.83 -14.44
N ARG A 172 -3.05 -31.20 -13.54
CA ARG A 172 -4.45 -31.60 -13.30
C ARG A 172 -5.30 -30.69 -14.16
N SER A 173 -5.91 -31.25 -15.20
CA SER A 173 -6.96 -30.57 -15.96
C SER A 173 -8.13 -30.29 -15.03
N PHE A 174 -8.20 -29.08 -14.49
CA PHE A 174 -9.43 -28.59 -13.89
C PHE A 174 -10.08 -27.69 -14.93
N ALA A 175 -10.98 -28.28 -15.73
CA ALA A 175 -11.85 -27.51 -16.60
C ALA A 175 -12.74 -26.62 -15.71
N PRO A 176 -12.75 -25.29 -15.88
CA PRO A 176 -13.73 -24.46 -15.20
C PRO A 176 -15.12 -24.80 -15.77
N ALA A 177 -15.94 -25.46 -14.96
CA ALA A 177 -17.34 -25.76 -15.26
C ALA A 177 -18.18 -24.46 -15.24
N LYS A 178 -18.00 -23.59 -16.25
CA LYS A 178 -18.90 -22.47 -16.57
C LYS A 178 -18.80 -22.12 -18.06
N ALA A 179 -19.17 -23.06 -18.94
CA ALA A 179 -19.32 -22.77 -20.37
C ALA A 179 -20.31 -23.69 -21.11
N SER A 180 -21.20 -24.40 -20.42
CA SER A 180 -22.12 -25.36 -21.06
C SER A 180 -23.61 -25.14 -20.78
N GLU A 181 -24.00 -24.05 -20.10
CA GLU A 181 -25.43 -23.82 -19.74
C GLU A 181 -26.18 -22.90 -20.73
N GLN A 182 -25.55 -22.50 -21.84
CA GLN A 182 -26.22 -21.71 -22.90
C GLN A 182 -26.54 -22.50 -24.17
N SER A 183 -26.12 -23.76 -24.30
CA SER A 183 -26.43 -24.57 -25.49
C SER A 183 -27.71 -25.41 -25.37
N GLU A 184 -28.31 -25.56 -24.19
CA GLU A 184 -29.55 -26.35 -24.01
C GLU A 184 -30.84 -25.56 -24.23
N LEU A 185 -30.80 -24.23 -24.27
CA LEU A 185 -31.98 -23.38 -24.50
C LEU A 185 -32.38 -23.21 -25.97
N SER A 186 -31.63 -23.75 -26.93
CA SER A 186 -31.98 -23.70 -28.37
C SER A 186 -32.51 -25.02 -28.95
N SER A 187 -32.57 -26.12 -28.19
CA SER A 187 -32.98 -27.43 -28.73
C SER A 187 -34.36 -27.92 -28.30
N ASN A 188 -35.16 -27.11 -27.59
CA ASN A 188 -36.47 -27.53 -27.07
C ASN A 188 -37.66 -26.71 -27.62
N ASN A 189 -37.48 -26.06 -28.77
CA ASN A 189 -38.55 -25.47 -29.57
C ASN A 189 -38.44 -26.01 -31.01
N ASN A 190 -38.93 -27.23 -31.22
CA ASN A 190 -39.48 -27.73 -32.48
C ASN A 190 -40.25 -29.03 -32.22
#